data_AF-A0A814B7V1-F1
#
_entry.id   AF-A0A814B7V1-F1
#
_cell.length_a   1.000
_cell.length_b   1.000
_cell.length_c   1.000
_cell.angle_alpha   90.00
_cell.angle_beta   90.00
_cell.angle_gamma   90.00
#
_symmetry.space_group_name_H-M   'P 1'
#
loop_
_entity.id
_entity.type
_entity.pdbx_description
1 polymer ?
#
loop_
_entity_poly.entity_id
_entity_poly.type
_entity_poly.pdbx_seq_one_letter_code
_entity_poly.pdbx_strand_id
1 'polypeptide(L)'
;MNIYTKLIFRLQSNGRRLLVQQQQKINSSIPLLTTSIREASTGSILEYDAPNAYKFHMLDKGPSTHVSCTREEGLDYYRKMQIVRRMEASANNMYKAKLIRGFCHLYSGQEAVCIGMKAAMDKNDSVITAYRAHGWTYMMGVSVTGVLAELTGRKTGCAEGRGGSMHMYAPNFYGGNGIVGAQVPLGAGVAFAHKYRGEQNVCVALYGDGAANQGQVFEAFNMAKLWLLPCIFVCENNGYGMGTSSARASANPNFYKRCEYIPGIWVDGMDVLAVREATRFVRDWCVSGKGPFIMEMATYRYFGHSMSDPGTSYRTREEIQDVRKSRDPITSFREKLVSAKVATEEEFKEIDNEVKKIIEDAENHAQNDPELHVDELYSNVYTSPPANFKIRGCDNFTFKEISK
;
A
#
# COMPACT_ATOMS: atom_id res chain seq x y z
N MET A 1 -32.20 12.44 36.32
CA MET A 1 -30.99 12.76 35.54
C MET A 1 -30.65 14.23 35.77
N ASN A 2 -29.52 14.52 36.42
CA ASN A 2 -29.18 15.83 36.98
C ASN A 2 -28.88 16.86 35.86
N ILE A 3 -29.09 18.16 36.13
CA ILE A 3 -28.98 19.27 35.16
C ILE A 3 -27.61 19.30 34.46
N TYR A 4 -26.56 18.93 35.20
CA TYR A 4 -25.19 18.79 34.68
C TYR A 4 -25.06 17.75 33.56
N THR A 5 -25.80 16.63 33.64
CA THR A 5 -25.77 15.59 32.60
C THR A 5 -26.41 16.08 31.30
N LYS A 6 -27.49 16.87 31.38
CA LYS A 6 -28.13 17.48 30.20
C LYS A 6 -27.24 18.54 29.54
N LEU A 7 -26.47 19.29 30.32
CA LEU A 7 -25.56 20.33 29.78
C LEU A 7 -24.38 19.71 29.03
N ILE A 8 -23.79 18.63 29.55
CA ILE A 8 -22.69 17.89 28.90
C ILE A 8 -23.16 17.30 27.57
N PHE A 9 -24.34 16.69 27.53
CA PHE A 9 -24.90 16.16 26.28
C PHE A 9 -25.15 17.25 25.24
N ARG A 10 -25.60 18.44 25.67
CA ARG A 10 -25.87 19.57 24.76
C ARG A 10 -24.60 20.22 24.22
N LEU A 11 -23.53 20.26 25.02
CA LEU A 11 -22.21 20.74 24.59
C LEU A 11 -21.55 19.74 23.63
N GLN A 12 -21.64 18.43 23.90
CA GLN A 12 -21.15 17.40 23.00
C GLN A 12 -21.92 17.34 21.67
N SER A 13 -23.24 17.54 21.69
CA SER A 13 -24.05 17.58 20.45
C SER A 13 -23.74 18.81 19.60
N ASN A 14 -23.55 19.97 20.23
CA ASN A 14 -23.21 21.21 19.52
C ASN A 14 -21.77 21.18 18.98
N GLY A 15 -20.82 20.62 19.74
CA GLY A 15 -19.44 20.39 19.27
C GLY A 15 -19.38 19.45 18.07
N ARG A 16 -20.17 18.35 18.08
CA ARG A 16 -20.31 17.46 16.92
C ARG A 16 -20.91 18.17 15.70
N ARG A 17 -21.89 19.05 15.89
CA ARG A 17 -22.51 19.80 14.79
C ARG A 17 -21.53 20.79 14.14
N LEU A 18 -20.73 21.49 14.95
CA LEU A 18 -19.70 22.41 14.49
C LEU A 18 -18.54 21.70 13.77
N LEU A 19 -18.10 20.55 14.29
CA LEU A 19 -17.08 19.72 13.63
C LEU A 19 -17.58 19.15 12.30
N VAL A 20 -18.82 18.66 12.23
CA VAL A 20 -19.42 18.17 10.97
C VAL A 20 -19.60 19.30 9.97
N GLN A 21 -19.97 20.51 10.40
CA GLN A 21 -20.07 21.68 9.51
C GLN A 21 -18.71 22.18 9.03
N GLN A 22 -17.66 22.11 9.86
CA GLN A 22 -16.29 22.40 9.41
C GLN A 22 -15.77 21.33 8.46
N GLN A 23 -16.04 20.05 8.72
CA GLN A 23 -15.67 18.94 7.83
C GLN A 23 -16.41 19.04 6.48
N GLN A 24 -17.69 19.41 6.48
CA GLN A 24 -18.46 19.66 5.26
C GLN A 24 -17.96 20.88 4.49
N LYS A 25 -17.58 21.98 5.16
CA LYS A 25 -16.96 23.15 4.50
C LYS A 25 -15.58 22.85 3.91
N ILE A 26 -14.80 21.97 4.54
CA ILE A 26 -13.50 21.52 4.02
C ILE A 26 -13.70 20.57 2.82
N ASN A 27 -14.73 19.72 2.84
CA ASN A 27 -15.04 18.81 1.73
C ASN A 27 -15.77 19.49 0.55
N SER A 28 -16.50 20.59 0.79
CA SER A 28 -17.26 21.30 -0.26
C SER A 28 -16.47 22.38 -1.01
N SER A 29 -15.17 22.54 -0.70
CA SER A 29 -14.32 23.58 -1.29
C SER A 29 -13.17 23.04 -2.15
N ILE A 30 -13.23 21.75 -2.53
CA ILE A 30 -12.36 21.21 -3.58
C ILE A 30 -13.08 21.47 -4.91
N PRO A 31 -12.64 22.42 -5.75
CA PRO A 31 -13.23 22.58 -7.07
C PRO A 31 -12.96 21.31 -7.87
N LEU A 32 -13.95 20.85 -8.65
CA LEU A 32 -13.70 19.96 -9.78
C LEU A 32 -12.71 20.69 -10.70
N LEU A 33 -11.43 20.33 -10.57
CA LEU A 33 -10.32 21.04 -11.19
C LEU A 33 -9.97 20.38 -12.51
N THR A 34 -10.18 21.15 -13.59
CA THR A 34 -9.70 20.86 -14.93
C THR A 34 -8.17 20.84 -14.93
N THR A 35 -7.59 19.64 -15.06
CA THR A 35 -6.17 19.49 -15.37
C THR A 35 -5.98 19.89 -16.83
N SER A 36 -5.09 20.84 -17.15
CA SER A 36 -4.80 21.19 -18.54
C SER A 36 -3.93 20.09 -19.17
N ILE A 37 -4.59 19.14 -19.82
CA ILE A 37 -3.94 18.11 -20.63
C ILE A 37 -3.51 18.77 -21.94
N ARG A 38 -2.21 18.74 -22.26
CA ARG A 38 -1.73 19.21 -23.57
C ARG A 38 -1.88 18.06 -24.57
N GLU A 39 -2.43 18.33 -25.75
CA GLU A 39 -2.37 17.37 -26.86
C GLU A 39 -0.92 17.14 -27.24
N ALA A 40 -0.46 15.89 -27.16
CA ALA A 40 0.88 15.53 -27.57
C ALA A 40 1.05 15.79 -29.07
N SER A 41 2.13 16.47 -29.46
CA SER A 41 2.45 16.72 -30.88
C SER A 41 2.71 15.44 -31.69
N THR A 42 2.80 14.28 -31.02
CA THR A 42 3.14 12.98 -31.63
C THR A 42 2.25 11.80 -31.20
N GLY A 43 1.20 11.99 -30.39
CA GLY A 43 0.31 10.89 -29.94
C GLY A 43 0.97 9.77 -29.11
N SER A 44 2.22 9.96 -28.67
CA SER A 44 3.05 8.90 -28.07
C SER A 44 3.45 9.15 -26.61
N ILE A 45 3.17 10.34 -26.06
CA ILE A 45 3.55 10.75 -24.70
C ILE A 45 2.35 11.42 -24.04
N LEU A 46 2.03 11.04 -22.81
CA LEU A 46 1.10 11.76 -21.95
C LEU A 46 1.88 12.79 -21.14
N GLU A 47 1.46 14.05 -21.14
CA GLU A 47 2.04 15.11 -20.30
C GLU A 47 0.95 15.98 -19.69
N TYR A 48 1.10 16.33 -18.41
CA TYR A 48 0.22 17.27 -17.73
C TYR A 48 0.87 17.87 -16.49
N ASP A 49 0.31 19.00 -16.03
CA ASP A 49 0.71 19.62 -14.78
C ASP A 49 -0.16 19.11 -13.62
N ALA A 50 0.50 18.71 -12.53
CA ALA A 50 -0.09 18.29 -11.26
C ALA A 50 0.25 19.28 -10.13
N PRO A 51 -0.21 20.55 -10.21
CA PRO A 51 0.27 21.64 -9.35
C PRO A 51 -0.03 21.47 -7.87
N ASN A 52 -1.03 20.65 -7.52
CA ASN A 52 -1.44 20.38 -6.13
C ASN A 52 -1.01 19.00 -5.65
N ALA A 53 -0.14 18.30 -6.40
CA ALA A 53 0.29 16.96 -6.07
C ALA A 53 1.12 16.89 -4.79
N TYR A 54 1.75 17.99 -4.37
CA TYR A 54 2.77 17.97 -3.32
C TYR A 54 2.58 19.03 -2.24
N LYS A 55 2.93 18.69 -1.00
CA LYS A 55 3.17 19.66 0.09
C LYS A 55 4.46 19.27 0.81
N PHE A 56 5.24 20.26 1.23
CA PHE A 56 6.61 20.02 1.72
C PHE A 56 6.78 20.30 3.21
N HIS A 57 7.75 19.60 3.80
CA HIS A 57 8.29 19.84 5.13
C HIS A 57 9.82 19.84 5.03
N MET A 58 10.44 20.98 5.40
CA MET A 58 11.89 21.18 5.33
C MET A 58 12.49 20.92 3.94
N LEU A 59 11.82 21.43 2.90
CA LEU A 59 12.34 21.46 1.54
C LEU A 59 12.00 22.78 0.87
N ASP A 60 12.99 23.37 0.20
CA ASP A 60 12.81 24.54 -0.65
C ASP A 60 12.39 24.16 -2.08
N LYS A 61 12.79 22.97 -2.53
CA LYS A 61 12.50 22.41 -3.85
C LYS A 61 12.08 20.95 -3.73
N GLY A 62 11.06 20.57 -4.49
CA GLY A 62 10.53 19.22 -4.54
C GLY A 62 10.63 18.58 -5.93
N PRO A 63 9.95 17.46 -6.17
CA PRO A 63 9.80 16.86 -7.49
C PRO A 63 9.10 17.83 -8.46
N SER A 64 9.29 17.58 -9.76
CA SER A 64 8.58 18.31 -10.81
C SER A 64 7.06 18.11 -10.67
N THR A 65 6.30 19.20 -10.74
CA THR A 65 4.83 19.14 -10.88
C THR A 65 4.40 18.91 -12.33
N HIS A 66 5.31 19.08 -13.29
CA HIS A 66 5.07 18.67 -14.67
C HIS A 66 5.46 17.20 -14.80
N VAL A 67 4.49 16.34 -15.11
CA VAL A 67 4.67 14.89 -15.18
C VAL A 67 4.41 14.39 -16.60
N SER A 68 5.16 13.36 -17.00
CA SER A 68 5.02 12.75 -18.32
C SER A 68 5.22 11.24 -18.30
N CYS A 69 4.63 10.51 -19.23
CA CYS A 69 4.99 9.11 -19.47
C CYS A 69 4.83 8.76 -20.94
N THR A 70 5.59 7.77 -21.42
CA THR A 70 5.37 7.26 -22.77
C THR A 70 4.05 6.47 -22.82
N ARG A 71 3.53 6.24 -24.03
CA ARG A 71 2.39 5.35 -24.26
C ARG A 71 2.61 3.96 -23.66
N GLU A 72 3.80 3.39 -23.87
CA GLU A 72 4.14 2.05 -23.37
C GLU A 72 4.09 2.01 -21.85
N GLU A 73 4.71 2.98 -21.17
CA GLU A 73 4.64 3.11 -19.72
C GLU A 73 3.18 3.29 -19.24
N GLY A 74 2.40 4.12 -19.92
CA GLY A 74 1.00 4.37 -19.56
C GLY A 74 0.13 3.12 -19.65
N LEU A 75 0.24 2.34 -20.74
CA LEU A 75 -0.49 1.08 -20.89
C LEU A 75 -0.05 0.02 -19.87
N ASP A 76 1.26 -0.06 -19.57
CA ASP A 76 1.79 -0.96 -18.55
C ASP A 76 1.29 -0.60 -17.13
N TYR A 77 1.31 0.68 -16.76
CA TYR A 77 0.78 1.13 -15.46
C TYR A 77 -0.71 0.82 -15.34
N TYR A 78 -1.49 1.07 -16.40
CA TYR A 78 -2.92 0.72 -16.42
C TYR A 78 -3.12 -0.79 -16.22
N ARG A 79 -2.42 -1.62 -17.00
CA ARG A 79 -2.48 -3.09 -16.89
C ARG A 79 -2.18 -3.55 -15.47
N LYS A 80 -1.09 -3.06 -14.86
CA LYS A 80 -0.69 -3.45 -13.49
C LYS A 80 -1.69 -3.00 -12.43
N MET A 81 -2.21 -1.77 -12.50
CA MET A 81 -3.26 -1.33 -11.57
C MET A 81 -4.53 -2.19 -11.73
N GLN A 82 -4.89 -2.56 -12.96
CA GLN A 82 -6.04 -3.40 -13.22
C GLN A 82 -5.84 -4.84 -12.70
N ILE A 83 -4.63 -5.41 -12.84
CA ILE A 83 -4.30 -6.71 -12.25
C ILE A 83 -4.50 -6.68 -10.73
N VAL A 84 -3.96 -5.68 -10.04
CA VAL A 84 -4.17 -5.52 -8.59
C VAL A 84 -5.66 -5.38 -8.27
N ARG A 85 -6.39 -4.50 -8.96
CA ARG A 85 -7.84 -4.29 -8.75
C ARG A 85 -8.64 -5.59 -8.89
N ARG A 86 -8.35 -6.39 -9.92
CA ARG A 86 -9.09 -7.63 -10.20
C ARG A 86 -8.66 -8.79 -9.30
N MET A 87 -7.39 -8.89 -8.94
CA MET A 87 -6.89 -9.83 -7.93
C MET A 87 -7.56 -9.59 -6.57
N GLU A 88 -7.71 -8.33 -6.14
CA GLU A 88 -8.41 -8.00 -4.90
C GLU A 88 -9.92 -8.29 -4.97
N ALA A 89 -10.55 -8.07 -6.13
CA ALA A 89 -11.95 -8.44 -6.35
C ALA A 89 -12.16 -9.96 -6.28
N SER A 90 -11.21 -10.74 -6.82
CA SER A 90 -11.16 -12.19 -6.70
C SER A 90 -11.03 -12.64 -5.25
N ALA A 91 -10.06 -12.10 -4.51
CA ALA A 91 -9.86 -12.38 -3.09
C ALA A 91 -11.12 -12.08 -2.26
N ASN A 92 -11.80 -10.97 -2.53
CA ASN A 92 -13.09 -10.65 -1.91
C ASN A 92 -14.15 -11.74 -2.17
N ASN A 93 -14.26 -12.22 -3.41
CA ASN A 93 -15.24 -13.24 -3.79
C ASN A 93 -14.92 -14.59 -3.15
N MET A 94 -13.65 -15.01 -3.20
CA MET A 94 -13.18 -16.25 -2.58
C MET A 94 -13.33 -16.24 -1.06
N TYR A 95 -13.13 -15.10 -0.40
CA TYR A 95 -13.38 -14.96 1.03
C TYR A 95 -14.86 -15.13 1.36
N LYS A 96 -15.77 -14.52 0.57
CA LYS A 96 -17.22 -14.71 0.73
C LYS A 96 -17.64 -16.16 0.50
N ALA A 97 -17.00 -16.84 -0.45
CA ALA A 97 -17.16 -18.27 -0.72
C ALA A 97 -16.47 -19.19 0.31
N LYS A 98 -15.85 -18.63 1.37
CA LYS A 98 -15.14 -19.36 2.43
C LYS A 98 -13.90 -20.14 1.98
N LEU A 99 -13.39 -19.87 0.79
CA LEU A 99 -12.13 -20.40 0.28
C LEU A 99 -10.92 -19.71 0.94
N ILE A 100 -11.06 -18.43 1.27
CA ILE A 100 -10.09 -17.67 2.10
C ILE A 100 -10.67 -17.53 3.50
N ARG A 101 -9.82 -17.70 4.52
CA ARG A 101 -10.18 -17.63 5.95
C ARG A 101 -9.28 -16.65 6.70
N GLY A 102 -9.60 -16.39 7.96
CA GLY A 102 -8.79 -15.52 8.82
C GLY A 102 -8.82 -14.06 8.38
N PHE A 103 -7.66 -13.42 8.29
CA PHE A 103 -7.55 -12.03 7.84
C PHE A 103 -7.44 -11.94 6.32
N CYS A 104 -8.06 -10.91 5.74
CA CYS A 104 -7.90 -10.54 4.34
C CYS A 104 -8.08 -9.02 4.19
N HIS A 105 -7.02 -8.31 3.82
CA HIS A 105 -6.97 -6.85 3.76
C HIS A 105 -6.78 -6.37 2.32
N LEU A 106 -7.85 -5.93 1.69
CA LEU A 106 -7.84 -5.62 0.25
C LEU A 106 -7.20 -4.27 -0.06
N TYR A 107 -6.31 -4.21 -1.04
CA TYR A 107 -5.59 -2.99 -1.42
C TYR A 107 -6.37 -2.05 -2.36
N SER A 108 -7.59 -2.42 -2.77
CA SER A 108 -8.34 -1.68 -3.79
C SER A 108 -8.61 -0.21 -3.44
N GLY A 109 -8.29 0.66 -4.40
CA GLY A 109 -8.34 2.12 -4.28
C GLY A 109 -6.97 2.76 -4.05
N GLN A 110 -5.95 1.98 -3.69
CA GLN A 110 -4.59 2.45 -3.41
C GLN A 110 -3.58 2.07 -4.50
N GLU A 111 -4.03 1.58 -5.66
CA GLU A 111 -3.16 0.99 -6.69
C GLU A 111 -2.08 1.95 -7.19
N ALA A 112 -2.40 3.23 -7.36
CA ALA A 112 -1.43 4.25 -7.80
C ALA A 112 -0.20 4.31 -6.89
N VAL A 113 -0.33 4.00 -5.60
CA VAL A 113 0.78 4.02 -4.64
C VAL A 113 1.82 2.95 -5.01
N CYS A 114 1.45 1.66 -5.02
CA CYS A 114 2.44 0.61 -5.24
C CYS A 114 2.94 0.57 -6.69
N ILE A 115 2.09 0.86 -7.69
CA ILE A 115 2.50 0.93 -9.10
C ILE A 115 3.44 2.13 -9.31
N GLY A 116 3.04 3.33 -8.87
CA GLY A 116 3.81 4.56 -9.08
C GLY A 116 5.17 4.50 -8.38
N MET A 117 5.21 3.99 -7.15
CA MET A 117 6.46 3.83 -6.42
C MET A 117 7.39 2.82 -7.10
N LYS A 118 6.87 1.63 -7.44
CA LYS A 118 7.69 0.59 -8.09
C LYS A 118 8.26 1.03 -9.43
N ALA A 119 7.56 1.89 -10.16
CA ALA A 119 8.02 2.46 -11.42
C ALA A 119 9.24 3.39 -11.29
N ALA A 120 9.51 3.93 -10.10
CA ALA A 120 10.67 4.77 -9.82
C ALA A 120 11.79 4.05 -9.04
N MET A 121 11.54 2.81 -8.60
CA MET A 121 12.51 2.01 -7.86
C MET A 121 13.49 1.30 -8.78
N ASP A 122 14.73 1.14 -8.31
CA ASP A 122 15.69 0.23 -8.91
C ASP A 122 15.34 -1.24 -8.62
N LYS A 123 15.92 -2.17 -9.39
CA LYS A 123 15.72 -3.62 -9.24
C LYS A 123 16.11 -4.13 -7.85
N ASN A 124 17.16 -3.56 -7.25
CA ASN A 124 17.70 -4.02 -5.98
C ASN A 124 17.22 -3.21 -4.76
N ASP A 125 16.32 -2.24 -4.97
CA ASP A 125 15.68 -1.55 -3.86
C ASP A 125 14.73 -2.48 -3.11
N SER A 126 14.66 -2.27 -1.80
CA SER A 126 13.91 -3.13 -0.89
C SER A 126 12.58 -2.52 -0.48
N VAL A 127 11.59 -3.35 -0.22
CA VAL A 127 10.27 -2.94 0.29
C VAL A 127 9.89 -3.76 1.50
N ILE A 128 9.31 -3.11 2.50
CA ILE A 128 8.64 -3.76 3.62
C ILE A 128 7.35 -3.01 3.95
N THR A 129 6.26 -3.73 4.20
CA THR A 129 4.96 -3.11 4.49
C THR A 129 4.19 -3.87 5.58
N ALA A 130 3.03 -3.35 5.97
CA ALA A 130 2.10 -3.99 6.90
C ALA A 130 1.30 -5.12 6.20
N TYR A 131 0.21 -5.57 6.81
CA TYR A 131 -0.61 -6.68 6.34
C TYR A 131 -1.47 -6.40 5.09
N ARG A 132 -1.57 -5.15 4.60
CA ARG A 132 -2.32 -4.83 3.37
C ARG A 132 -1.40 -4.92 2.16
N ALA A 133 -0.90 -6.11 1.90
CA ALA A 133 0.30 -6.31 1.10
C ALA A 133 0.07 -6.86 -0.32
N HIS A 134 -1.10 -7.35 -0.69
CA HIS A 134 -1.24 -8.15 -1.92
C HIS A 134 -0.76 -7.41 -3.18
N GLY A 135 -1.13 -6.13 -3.33
CA GLY A 135 -0.65 -5.29 -4.43
C GLY A 135 0.88 -5.14 -4.44
N TRP A 136 1.50 -4.93 -3.28
CA TRP A 136 2.96 -4.89 -3.16
C TRP A 136 3.62 -6.24 -3.45
N THR A 137 3.05 -7.34 -2.95
CA THR A 137 3.52 -8.70 -3.22
C THR A 137 3.57 -8.98 -4.73
N TYR A 138 2.52 -8.60 -5.47
CA TYR A 138 2.51 -8.69 -6.92
C TYR A 138 3.57 -7.81 -7.58
N MET A 139 3.64 -6.53 -7.19
CA MET A 139 4.60 -5.57 -7.76
C MET A 139 6.07 -5.93 -7.46
N MET A 140 6.32 -6.74 -6.42
CA MET A 140 7.63 -7.27 -6.05
C MET A 140 7.93 -8.65 -6.66
N GLY A 141 7.10 -9.12 -7.60
CA GLY A 141 7.43 -10.23 -8.49
C GLY A 141 6.72 -11.55 -8.21
N VAL A 142 5.83 -11.61 -7.22
CA VAL A 142 4.98 -12.79 -7.03
C VAL A 142 3.85 -12.76 -8.06
N SER A 143 3.60 -13.90 -8.72
CA SER A 143 2.48 -14.01 -9.67
C SER A 143 1.13 -13.89 -8.98
N VAL A 144 0.08 -13.51 -9.73
CA VAL A 144 -1.30 -13.52 -9.22
C VAL A 144 -1.66 -14.90 -8.66
N THR A 145 -1.26 -15.97 -9.35
CA THR A 145 -1.43 -17.35 -8.90
C THR A 145 -0.78 -17.58 -7.53
N GLY A 146 0.47 -17.17 -7.34
CA GLY A 146 1.16 -17.32 -6.05
C GLY A 146 0.51 -16.53 -4.91
N VAL A 147 -0.05 -15.36 -5.20
CA VAL A 147 -0.80 -14.57 -4.21
C VAL A 147 -2.14 -15.25 -3.88
N LEU A 148 -2.95 -15.61 -4.87
CA LEU A 148 -4.26 -16.22 -4.63
C LEU A 148 -4.15 -17.61 -4.00
N ALA A 149 -3.18 -18.43 -4.40
CA ALA A 149 -2.90 -19.73 -3.79
C ALA A 149 -2.48 -19.58 -2.32
N GLU A 150 -1.70 -18.56 -1.98
CA GLU A 150 -1.35 -18.28 -0.58
C GLU A 150 -2.58 -17.87 0.24
N LEU A 151 -3.46 -17.03 -0.34
CA LEU A 151 -4.71 -16.63 0.31
C LEU A 151 -5.65 -17.82 0.55
N THR A 152 -5.71 -18.78 -0.37
CA THR A 152 -6.51 -20.00 -0.23
C THR A 152 -5.80 -21.12 0.52
N GLY A 153 -4.59 -20.87 1.04
CA GLY A 153 -3.83 -21.80 1.88
C GLY A 153 -3.29 -23.03 1.13
N ARG A 154 -2.91 -22.88 -0.14
CA ARG A 154 -2.49 -23.98 -1.01
C ARG A 154 -0.97 -24.05 -1.16
N LYS A 155 -0.48 -25.23 -1.56
CA LYS A 155 0.94 -25.56 -1.64
C LYS A 155 1.74 -24.64 -2.56
N THR A 156 1.16 -24.18 -3.66
CA THR A 156 1.81 -23.24 -4.60
C THR A 156 1.69 -21.76 -4.20
N GLY A 157 1.13 -21.48 -3.01
CA GLY A 157 1.22 -20.16 -2.41
C GLY A 157 2.66 -19.71 -2.25
N CYS A 158 2.91 -18.40 -2.30
CA CYS A 158 4.26 -17.84 -2.20
C CYS A 158 4.97 -18.12 -0.85
N ALA A 159 4.24 -18.57 0.17
CA ALA A 159 4.75 -19.11 1.43
C ALA A 159 4.16 -20.50 1.72
N GLU A 160 3.83 -21.25 0.67
CA GLU A 160 3.30 -22.62 0.73
C GLU A 160 1.99 -22.75 1.54
N GLY A 161 1.18 -21.69 1.59
CA GLY A 161 -0.08 -21.65 2.34
C GLY A 161 0.09 -21.47 3.85
N ARG A 162 1.31 -21.20 4.34
CA ARG A 162 1.60 -21.03 5.78
C ARG A 162 1.40 -19.61 6.29
N GLY A 163 1.58 -18.63 5.41
CA GLY A 163 1.56 -17.22 5.78
C GLY A 163 0.17 -16.59 5.67
N GLY A 164 -0.61 -17.01 4.69
CA GLY A 164 -1.90 -16.42 4.36
C GLY A 164 -1.78 -14.95 3.92
N SER A 165 -2.87 -14.19 4.06
CA SER A 165 -2.97 -12.80 3.56
C SER A 165 -1.90 -11.85 4.09
N MET A 166 -1.50 -12.01 5.35
CA MET A 166 -0.66 -11.03 6.01
C MET A 166 0.83 -11.27 5.81
N HIS A 167 1.27 -12.47 5.41
CA HIS A 167 2.67 -12.88 5.46
C HIS A 167 3.13 -13.48 4.13
N MET A 168 3.30 -12.62 3.14
CA MET A 168 3.84 -12.96 1.82
C MET A 168 5.20 -12.31 1.66
N TYR A 169 6.18 -13.00 1.07
CA TYR A 169 7.56 -12.53 0.92
C TYR A 169 8.05 -12.76 -0.51
N ALA A 170 9.03 -11.97 -0.96
CA ALA A 170 9.69 -12.15 -2.25
C ALA A 170 11.14 -11.60 -2.17
N PRO A 171 12.00 -11.84 -3.17
CA PRO A 171 13.31 -11.18 -3.23
C PRO A 171 13.18 -9.65 -3.09
N ASN A 172 13.93 -9.07 -2.14
CA ASN A 172 13.86 -7.65 -1.75
C ASN A 172 12.48 -7.16 -1.27
N PHE A 173 11.52 -8.07 -1.03
CA PHE A 173 10.25 -7.78 -0.38
C PHE A 173 10.19 -8.52 0.95
N TYR A 174 10.46 -7.78 2.02
CA TYR A 174 10.48 -8.27 3.40
C TYR A 174 9.08 -8.38 4.01
N GLY A 175 8.09 -8.39 3.12
CA GLY A 175 6.78 -8.95 3.31
C GLY A 175 5.74 -8.05 3.92
N GLY A 176 4.57 -8.68 4.10
CA GLY A 176 3.50 -8.17 4.92
C GLY A 176 3.73 -8.51 6.40
N ASN A 177 3.49 -7.51 7.25
CA ASN A 177 3.73 -7.62 8.69
C ASN A 177 2.43 -7.37 9.47
N GLY A 178 2.06 -8.34 10.31
CA GLY A 178 0.80 -8.31 11.08
C GLY A 178 0.81 -7.39 12.30
N ILE A 179 1.99 -7.06 12.83
CA ILE A 179 2.14 -6.22 14.04
C ILE A 179 2.32 -4.77 13.64
N VAL A 180 1.32 -3.93 13.97
CA VAL A 180 1.24 -2.53 13.55
C VAL A 180 2.48 -1.75 14.01
N GLY A 181 3.26 -1.25 13.04
CA GLY A 181 4.45 -0.42 13.26
C GLY A 181 5.75 -1.18 13.38
N ALA A 182 5.71 -2.50 13.60
CA ALA A 182 6.91 -3.33 13.77
C ALA A 182 7.78 -3.39 12.52
N GLN A 183 7.19 -3.24 11.34
CA GLN A 183 7.91 -3.24 10.08
C GLN A 183 8.76 -1.99 9.85
N VAL A 184 8.50 -0.89 10.58
CA VAL A 184 9.21 0.38 10.36
C VAL A 184 10.66 0.31 10.85
N PRO A 185 10.96 -0.14 12.09
CA PRO A 185 12.32 -0.43 12.51
C PRO A 185 13.01 -1.49 11.64
N LEU A 186 12.29 -2.54 11.20
CA LEU A 186 12.84 -3.56 10.31
C LEU A 186 13.30 -2.97 8.98
N GLY A 187 12.49 -2.10 8.37
CA GLY A 187 12.86 -1.38 7.16
C GLY A 187 14.07 -0.46 7.34
N ALA A 188 14.18 0.21 8.48
CA ALA A 188 15.39 0.96 8.83
C ALA A 188 16.62 0.03 8.95
N GLY A 189 16.46 -1.17 9.49
CA GLY A 189 17.52 -2.20 9.53
C GLY A 189 17.94 -2.68 8.13
N VAL A 190 17.00 -2.87 7.21
CA VAL A 190 17.30 -3.21 5.80
C VAL A 190 18.04 -2.04 5.12
N ALA A 191 17.61 -0.79 5.35
CA ALA A 191 18.34 0.39 4.86
C ALA A 191 19.76 0.47 5.43
N PHE A 192 19.95 0.12 6.71
CA PHE A 192 21.27 0.00 7.31
C PHE A 192 22.12 -1.05 6.60
N ALA A 193 21.55 -2.21 6.25
CA ALA A 193 22.28 -3.24 5.50
C ALA A 193 22.73 -2.75 4.11
N HIS A 194 21.88 -2.05 3.36
CA HIS A 194 22.27 -1.43 2.08
C HIS A 194 23.46 -0.47 2.28
N LYS A 195 23.36 0.43 3.27
CA LYS A 195 24.45 1.35 3.59
C LYS A 195 25.73 0.63 4.01
N TYR A 196 25.62 -0.38 4.86
CA TYR A 196 26.74 -1.16 5.39
C TYR A 196 27.50 -1.88 4.27
N ARG A 197 26.79 -2.37 3.25
CA ARG A 197 27.37 -3.02 2.07
C ARG A 197 27.82 -2.04 0.97
N GLY A 198 27.63 -0.73 1.16
CA GLY A 198 27.98 0.29 0.17
C GLY A 198 27.09 0.28 -1.07
N GLU A 199 25.87 -0.25 -0.98
CA GLU A 199 24.93 -0.37 -2.09
C GLU A 199 24.24 0.96 -2.37
N GLN A 200 24.02 1.28 -3.66
CA GLN A 200 23.27 2.46 -4.10
C GLN A 200 21.76 2.17 -4.14
N ASN A 201 21.26 1.56 -3.07
CA ASN A 201 19.89 1.08 -2.93
C ASN A 201 19.22 1.65 -1.70
N VAL A 202 17.89 1.74 -1.75
CA VAL A 202 17.06 2.22 -0.65
C VAL A 202 16.18 1.12 -0.09
N CYS A 203 15.75 1.27 1.16
CA CYS A 203 14.60 0.53 1.68
C CYS A 203 13.38 1.45 1.80
N VAL A 204 12.29 1.05 1.16
CA VAL A 204 10.96 1.65 1.32
C VAL A 204 10.24 0.96 2.47
N ALA A 205 10.10 1.66 3.60
CA ALA A 205 9.47 1.18 4.82
C ALA A 205 8.06 1.78 4.97
N LEU A 206 7.04 1.02 4.57
CA LEU A 206 5.65 1.46 4.54
C LEU A 206 4.90 1.19 5.84
N TYR A 207 4.00 2.11 6.20
CA TYR A 207 3.10 2.02 7.34
C TYR A 207 1.82 2.83 7.10
N GLY A 208 0.73 2.54 7.80
CA GLY A 208 -0.54 3.28 7.66
C GLY A 208 -0.66 4.48 8.60
N ASP A 209 -1.65 5.35 8.37
CA ASP A 209 -1.96 6.50 9.24
C ASP A 209 -2.17 6.13 10.72
N GLY A 210 -2.82 4.99 11.00
CA GLY A 210 -2.95 4.48 12.37
C GLY A 210 -1.62 4.00 12.98
N ALA A 211 -0.72 3.46 12.16
CA ALA A 211 0.60 3.00 12.59
C ALA A 211 1.57 4.15 12.87
N ALA A 212 1.33 5.33 12.30
CA ALA A 212 2.17 6.52 12.48
C ALA A 212 2.22 7.04 13.93
N ASN A 213 1.41 6.49 14.83
CA ASN A 213 1.41 6.80 16.27
C ASN A 213 2.15 5.76 17.13
N GLN A 214 2.76 4.75 16.53
CA GLN A 214 3.57 3.76 17.25
C GLN A 214 4.91 4.36 17.71
N GLY A 215 5.29 4.15 18.97
CA GLY A 215 6.53 4.71 19.54
C GLY A 215 7.78 4.30 18.75
N GLN A 216 7.87 3.02 18.38
CA GLN A 216 9.00 2.46 17.60
C GLN A 216 9.20 3.13 16.23
N VAL A 217 8.18 3.78 15.66
CA VAL A 217 8.33 4.56 14.42
C VAL A 217 9.23 5.78 14.66
N PHE A 218 9.07 6.45 15.80
CA PHE A 218 9.88 7.61 16.18
C PHE A 218 11.31 7.20 16.56
N GLU A 219 11.47 6.05 17.22
CA GLU A 219 12.78 5.49 17.51
C GLU A 219 13.55 5.17 16.20
N ALA A 220 12.86 4.55 15.23
CA ALA A 220 13.42 4.28 13.91
C ALA A 220 13.78 5.57 13.15
N PHE A 221 12.94 6.60 13.20
CA PHE A 221 13.25 7.92 12.63
C PHE A 221 14.55 8.50 13.20
N ASN A 222 14.66 8.53 14.54
CA ASN A 222 15.83 9.07 15.21
C ASN A 222 17.12 8.35 14.78
N MET A 223 17.15 7.02 14.86
CA MET A 223 18.32 6.23 14.47
C MET A 223 18.63 6.36 12.97
N ALA A 224 17.61 6.32 12.11
CA ALA A 224 17.80 6.43 10.67
C ALA A 224 18.40 7.79 10.29
N LYS A 225 17.96 8.87 10.94
CA LYS A 225 18.53 10.20 10.71
C LYS A 225 19.95 10.30 11.25
N LEU A 226 20.17 9.85 12.48
CA LEU A 226 21.49 9.86 13.14
C LEU A 226 22.55 9.16 12.28
N TRP A 227 22.19 8.04 11.68
CA TRP A 227 23.10 7.25 10.84
C TRP A 227 23.00 7.57 9.36
N LEU A 228 22.22 8.57 8.93
CA LEU A 228 21.99 8.91 7.52
C LEU A 228 21.69 7.66 6.67
N LEU A 229 20.69 6.88 7.07
CA LEU A 229 20.30 5.66 6.37
C LEU A 229 19.53 5.98 5.07
N PRO A 230 19.69 5.19 4.00
CA PRO A 230 18.92 5.29 2.77
C PRO A 230 17.51 4.68 2.96
N CYS A 231 16.76 5.17 3.95
CA CYS A 231 15.42 4.69 4.29
C CYS A 231 14.36 5.71 3.85
N ILE A 232 13.39 5.25 3.06
CA ILE A 232 12.21 6.02 2.68
C ILE A 232 11.04 5.55 3.54
N PHE A 233 10.63 6.36 4.50
CA PHE A 233 9.51 6.07 5.38
C PHE A 233 8.21 6.52 4.74
N VAL A 234 7.28 5.61 4.46
CA VAL A 234 6.07 5.92 3.70
C VAL A 234 4.81 5.68 4.52
N CYS A 235 4.10 6.75 4.84
CA CYS A 235 2.77 6.70 5.44
C CYS A 235 1.70 6.59 4.34
N GLU A 236 1.10 5.42 4.16
CA GLU A 236 -0.13 5.26 3.36
C GLU A 236 -1.33 5.76 4.16
N ASN A 237 -1.65 7.05 4.00
CA ASN A 237 -2.77 7.69 4.67
C ASN A 237 -4.05 7.47 3.86
N ASN A 238 -4.84 6.48 4.27
CA ASN A 238 -6.17 6.24 3.70
C ASN A 238 -7.31 6.82 4.56
N GLY A 239 -6.95 7.66 5.54
CA GLY A 239 -7.86 8.41 6.41
C GLY A 239 -8.37 7.66 7.63
N TYR A 240 -8.12 6.35 7.75
CA TYR A 240 -8.70 5.51 8.80
C TYR A 240 -7.79 4.35 9.26
N GLY A 241 -7.32 4.44 10.50
CA GLY A 241 -6.73 3.34 11.26
C GLY A 241 -7.82 2.39 11.77
N MET A 242 -8.04 1.28 11.07
CA MET A 242 -9.18 0.37 11.29
C MET A 242 -10.52 1.12 11.19
N GLY A 243 -11.13 1.51 12.30
CA GLY A 243 -12.38 2.30 12.35
C GLY A 243 -12.22 3.69 12.95
N THR A 244 -11.00 4.13 13.24
CA THR A 244 -10.71 5.44 13.82
C THR A 244 -10.14 6.36 12.76
N SER A 245 -10.81 7.48 12.49
CA SER A 245 -10.31 8.45 11.51
C SER A 245 -9.02 9.13 11.99
N SER A 246 -8.16 9.55 11.07
CA SER A 246 -6.88 10.20 11.38
C SER A 246 -7.03 11.40 12.32
N ALA A 247 -8.09 12.20 12.14
CA ALA A 247 -8.38 13.36 13.01
C ALA A 247 -8.74 12.99 14.45
N ARG A 248 -9.18 11.75 14.70
CA ARG A 248 -9.49 11.23 16.05
C ARG A 248 -8.32 10.49 16.68
N ALA A 249 -7.36 10.03 15.87
CA ALA A 249 -6.21 9.25 16.33
C ALA A 249 -4.93 10.09 16.48
N SER A 250 -4.79 11.16 15.71
CA SER A 250 -3.56 11.95 15.62
C SER A 250 -3.83 13.42 15.91
N ALA A 251 -3.12 13.99 16.88
CA ALA A 251 -3.20 15.42 17.20
C ALA A 251 -2.75 16.31 16.02
N ASN A 252 -1.81 15.81 15.21
CA ASN A 252 -1.43 16.40 13.94
C ASN A 252 -1.58 15.36 12.82
N PRO A 253 -2.60 15.49 11.94
CA PRO A 253 -2.84 14.54 10.84
C PRO A 253 -1.97 14.82 9.61
N ASN A 254 -1.00 15.74 9.67
CA ASN A 254 0.01 15.91 8.61
C ASN A 254 1.15 14.91 8.84
N PHE A 255 1.01 13.68 8.34
CA PHE A 255 1.94 12.59 8.61
C PHE A 255 3.34 12.81 8.03
N TYR A 256 3.45 13.51 6.90
CA TYR A 256 4.74 13.96 6.34
C TYR A 256 5.52 14.93 7.25
N LYS A 257 4.90 15.47 8.31
CA LYS A 257 5.52 16.41 9.28
C LYS A 257 5.79 15.77 10.65
N ARG A 258 5.68 14.44 10.78
CA ARG A 258 5.72 13.79 12.10
C ARG A 258 7.09 13.78 12.76
N CYS A 259 8.14 14.10 12.01
CA CYS A 259 9.49 14.20 12.53
C CYS A 259 10.11 15.52 12.11
N GLU A 260 10.40 16.40 13.08
CA GLU A 260 10.86 17.77 12.83
C GLU A 260 12.28 17.85 12.23
N TYR A 261 13.03 16.76 12.23
CA TYR A 261 14.41 16.70 11.76
C TYR A 261 14.62 15.74 10.56
N ILE A 262 13.54 15.19 10.00
CA ILE A 262 13.56 14.44 8.74
C ILE A 262 12.69 15.19 7.72
N PRO A 263 13.22 15.52 6.52
CA PRO A 263 12.43 16.18 5.49
C PRO A 263 11.27 15.28 5.04
N GLY A 264 10.17 15.92 4.65
CA GLY A 264 8.93 15.23 4.36
C GLY A 264 8.17 15.79 3.17
N ILE A 265 7.43 14.91 2.48
CA ILE A 265 6.57 15.27 1.36
C ILE A 265 5.20 14.58 1.48
N TRP A 266 4.14 15.37 1.40
CA TRP A 266 2.79 14.89 1.13
C TRP A 266 2.62 14.71 -0.37
N VAL A 267 2.03 13.60 -0.81
CA VAL A 267 1.84 13.24 -2.21
C VAL A 267 0.38 12.86 -2.45
N ASP A 268 -0.20 13.32 -3.56
CA ASP A 268 -1.47 12.77 -4.04
C ASP A 268 -1.29 11.29 -4.43
N GLY A 269 -1.64 10.40 -3.50
CA GLY A 269 -1.53 8.94 -3.66
C GLY A 269 -2.57 8.33 -4.60
N MET A 270 -3.41 9.15 -5.23
CA MET A 270 -4.38 8.72 -6.26
C MET A 270 -3.88 9.00 -7.68
N ASP A 271 -2.75 9.70 -7.85
CA ASP A 271 -2.14 10.00 -9.14
C ASP A 271 -0.83 9.22 -9.31
N VAL A 272 -0.84 8.22 -10.20
CA VAL A 272 0.28 7.29 -10.40
C VAL A 272 1.57 7.98 -10.86
N LEU A 273 1.48 9.05 -11.67
CA LEU A 273 2.68 9.76 -12.13
C LEU A 273 3.19 10.71 -11.06
N ALA A 274 2.31 11.34 -10.29
CA ALA A 274 2.72 12.15 -9.15
C ALA A 274 3.47 11.32 -8.10
N VAL A 275 2.97 10.11 -7.80
CA VAL A 275 3.62 9.13 -6.93
C VAL A 275 4.99 8.74 -7.49
N ARG A 276 5.07 8.43 -8.79
CA ARG A 276 6.33 8.06 -9.45
C ARG A 276 7.39 9.16 -9.32
N GLU A 277 7.05 10.40 -9.65
CA GLU A 277 8.01 11.51 -9.60
C GLU A 277 8.44 11.86 -8.17
N ALA A 278 7.52 11.81 -7.20
CA ALA A 278 7.89 11.97 -5.80
C ALA A 278 8.83 10.86 -5.33
N THR A 279 8.56 9.60 -5.72
CA THR A 279 9.39 8.47 -5.35
C THR A 279 10.77 8.56 -5.97
N ARG A 280 10.88 8.95 -7.26
CA ARG A 280 12.15 9.18 -7.96
C ARG A 280 12.99 10.23 -7.23
N PHE A 281 12.39 11.38 -6.94
CA PHE A 281 13.06 12.46 -6.21
C PHE A 281 13.57 12.00 -4.83
N VAL A 282 12.73 11.30 -4.06
CA VAL A 282 13.08 10.85 -2.72
C VAL A 282 14.10 9.71 -2.73
N ARG A 283 14.03 8.82 -3.73
CA ARG A 283 15.05 7.80 -3.97
C ARG A 283 16.41 8.46 -4.21
N ASP A 284 16.47 9.41 -5.15
CA ASP A 284 17.70 10.15 -5.48
C ASP A 284 18.27 10.88 -4.26
N TRP A 285 17.40 11.44 -3.41
CA TRP A 285 17.79 12.01 -2.13
C TRP A 285 18.50 10.99 -1.24
N CYS A 286 17.88 9.84 -0.98
CA CYS A 286 18.40 8.82 -0.08
C CYS A 286 19.71 8.20 -0.60
N VAL A 287 19.79 7.85 -1.89
CA VAL A 287 21.01 7.28 -2.48
C VAL A 287 22.15 8.29 -2.55
N SER A 288 21.86 9.60 -2.65
CA SER A 288 22.88 10.66 -2.57
C SER A 288 23.50 10.85 -1.17
N GLY A 289 23.09 10.03 -0.19
CA GLY A 289 23.66 10.04 1.16
C GLY A 289 23.10 11.12 2.09
N LYS A 290 22.04 11.82 1.69
CA LYS A 290 21.38 12.87 2.50
C LYS A 290 20.55 12.32 3.67
N GLY A 291 20.53 10.99 3.83
CA GLY A 291 19.82 10.28 4.89
C GLY A 291 18.35 10.03 4.56
N PRO A 292 17.54 9.72 5.57
CA PRO A 292 16.18 9.24 5.36
C PRO A 292 15.22 10.37 4.94
N PHE A 293 14.05 9.96 4.47
CA PHE A 293 12.98 10.84 4.02
C PHE A 293 11.62 10.31 4.44
N ILE A 294 10.64 11.20 4.73
CA ILE A 294 9.25 10.80 5.00
C ILE A 294 8.36 11.15 3.80
N MET A 295 7.59 10.19 3.31
CA MET A 295 6.52 10.42 2.33
C MET A 295 5.17 10.12 2.98
N GLU A 296 4.18 10.95 2.74
CA GLU A 296 2.78 10.65 3.02
C GLU A 296 2.03 10.48 1.70
N MET A 297 1.53 9.28 1.44
CA MET A 297 0.68 8.98 0.29
C MET A 297 -0.77 9.18 0.70
N ALA A 298 -1.38 10.28 0.28
CA ALA A 298 -2.79 10.54 0.52
C ALA A 298 -3.65 9.75 -0.45
N THR A 299 -4.11 8.59 0.00
CA THR A 299 -4.82 7.61 -0.81
C THR A 299 -6.15 7.24 -0.17
N TYR A 300 -6.84 6.21 -0.67
CA TYR A 300 -8.10 5.76 -0.10
C TYR A 300 -8.35 4.27 -0.33
N ARG A 301 -8.88 3.58 0.69
CA ARG A 301 -9.30 2.18 0.58
C ARG A 301 -10.82 2.08 0.39
N TYR A 302 -11.25 1.37 -0.66
CA TYR A 302 -12.69 1.23 -0.96
C TYR A 302 -13.41 0.24 -0.05
N PHE A 303 -12.72 -0.81 0.38
CA PHE A 303 -13.25 -1.78 1.33
C PHE A 303 -13.03 -1.32 2.76
N GLY A 304 -13.75 -1.95 3.71
CA GLY A 304 -13.49 -1.80 5.14
C GLY A 304 -12.07 -2.20 5.53
N HIS A 305 -11.78 -2.21 6.82
CA HIS A 305 -10.42 -2.48 7.29
C HIS A 305 -9.90 -3.82 6.79
N SER A 306 -10.70 -4.87 6.99
CA SER A 306 -10.53 -6.23 6.51
C SER A 306 -11.88 -6.77 6.05
N MET A 307 -11.91 -8.00 5.53
CA MET A 307 -13.16 -8.65 5.13
C MET A 307 -14.20 -8.85 6.26
N SER A 308 -13.80 -8.77 7.53
CA SER A 308 -14.73 -8.82 8.67
C SER A 308 -15.35 -7.46 9.01
N ASP A 309 -14.85 -6.38 8.43
CA ASP A 309 -15.32 -5.01 8.67
C ASP A 309 -16.07 -4.48 7.42
N PRO A 310 -17.39 -4.26 7.50
CA PRO A 310 -18.15 -3.66 6.41
C PRO A 310 -17.74 -2.20 6.08
N GLY A 311 -17.10 -1.50 7.01
CA GLY A 311 -16.62 -0.13 6.82
C GLY A 311 -17.69 0.95 6.79
N THR A 312 -18.91 0.66 7.27
CA THR A 312 -20.06 1.57 7.24
C THR A 312 -20.40 2.21 8.60
N SER A 313 -19.73 1.81 9.69
CA SER A 313 -20.01 2.33 11.04
C SER A 313 -19.25 3.62 11.37
N TYR A 314 -18.21 3.95 10.61
CA TYR A 314 -17.29 5.08 10.87
C TYR A 314 -17.08 6.02 9.68
N ARG A 315 -17.70 5.71 8.53
CA ARG A 315 -17.72 6.54 7.31
C ARG A 315 -18.96 6.17 6.48
N THR A 316 -19.36 7.07 5.60
CA THR A 316 -20.59 6.89 4.81
C THR A 316 -20.31 6.14 3.51
N ARG A 317 -21.34 5.55 2.91
CA ARG A 317 -21.21 4.91 1.59
C ARG A 317 -21.01 5.97 0.50
N GLU A 318 -21.61 7.13 0.70
CA GLU A 318 -21.50 8.31 -0.17
C GLU A 318 -20.05 8.77 -0.25
N GLU A 319 -19.32 8.87 0.87
CA GLU A 319 -17.90 9.23 0.87
C GLU A 319 -17.07 8.29 -0.01
N ILE A 320 -17.28 6.97 0.12
CA ILE A 320 -16.56 5.97 -0.68
C ILE A 320 -16.91 6.10 -2.17
N GLN A 321 -18.20 6.28 -2.48
CA GLN A 321 -18.67 6.46 -3.86
C GLN A 321 -18.13 7.74 -4.48
N ASP A 322 -18.10 8.84 -3.73
CA ASP A 322 -17.60 10.13 -4.19
C ASP A 322 -16.11 10.04 -4.52
N VAL A 323 -15.30 9.46 -3.63
CA VAL A 323 -13.87 9.22 -3.91
C VAL A 323 -13.70 8.33 -5.14
N ARG A 324 -14.45 7.22 -5.24
CA ARG A 324 -14.33 6.31 -6.38
C ARG A 324 -14.76 6.94 -7.71
N LYS A 325 -15.76 7.83 -7.71
CA LYS A 325 -16.20 8.52 -8.94
C LYS A 325 -15.26 9.64 -9.35
N SER A 326 -14.72 10.38 -8.38
CA SER A 326 -13.96 11.60 -8.65
C SER A 326 -12.45 11.41 -8.68
N ARG A 327 -11.91 10.36 -8.04
CA ARG A 327 -10.47 10.20 -7.80
C ARG A 327 -9.97 8.77 -7.98
N ASP A 328 -10.73 7.86 -8.60
CA ASP A 328 -10.22 6.49 -8.81
C ASP A 328 -8.93 6.50 -9.66
N PRO A 329 -7.85 5.84 -9.21
CA PRO A 329 -6.55 5.96 -9.86
C PRO A 329 -6.54 5.31 -11.25
N ILE A 330 -7.38 4.31 -11.49
CA ILE A 330 -7.45 3.60 -12.77
C ILE A 330 -8.28 4.39 -13.77
N THR A 331 -9.50 4.79 -13.35
CA THR A 331 -10.41 5.56 -14.20
C THR A 331 -9.79 6.90 -14.58
N SER A 332 -9.27 7.66 -13.61
CA SER A 332 -8.66 8.97 -13.88
C SER A 332 -7.45 8.86 -14.81
N PHE A 333 -6.60 7.84 -14.63
CA PHE A 333 -5.42 7.66 -15.49
C PHE A 333 -5.78 7.24 -16.91
N ARG A 334 -6.76 6.34 -17.09
CA ARG A 334 -7.32 5.98 -18.40
C ARG A 334 -7.88 7.21 -19.10
N GLU A 335 -8.70 8.01 -18.42
CA GLU A 335 -9.30 9.22 -19.00
C GLU A 335 -8.24 10.23 -19.46
N LYS A 336 -7.15 10.40 -18.71
CA LYS A 336 -6.00 11.22 -19.12
C LYS A 336 -5.36 10.70 -20.41
N LEU A 337 -5.09 9.40 -20.50
CA LEU A 337 -4.49 8.76 -21.68
C LEU A 337 -5.38 8.88 -22.93
N VAL A 338 -6.68 8.64 -22.79
CA VAL A 338 -7.67 8.76 -23.89
C VAL A 338 -7.80 10.21 -24.33
N SER A 339 -7.97 11.14 -23.38
CA SER A 339 -8.16 12.57 -23.67
C SER A 339 -6.93 13.18 -24.36
N ALA A 340 -5.72 12.71 -23.99
CA ALA A 340 -4.47 13.09 -24.63
C ALA A 340 -4.22 12.39 -25.98
N LYS A 341 -5.12 11.50 -26.42
CA LYS A 341 -4.97 10.65 -27.62
C LYS A 341 -3.71 9.77 -27.60
N VAL A 342 -3.25 9.39 -26.41
CA VAL A 342 -2.07 8.55 -26.19
C VAL A 342 -2.41 7.07 -26.25
N ALA A 343 -3.65 6.70 -25.97
CA ALA A 343 -4.20 5.34 -26.09
C ALA A 343 -5.68 5.40 -26.45
N THR A 344 -6.23 4.33 -27.03
CA THR A 344 -7.65 4.24 -27.39
C THR A 344 -8.46 3.40 -26.41
N GLU A 345 -9.79 3.50 -26.50
CA GLU A 345 -10.70 2.71 -25.68
C GLU A 345 -10.64 1.21 -25.96
N GLU A 346 -10.39 0.86 -27.22
CA GLU A 346 -10.21 -0.52 -27.67
C GLU A 346 -9.00 -1.17 -26.99
N GLU A 347 -7.87 -0.46 -26.86
CA GLU A 347 -6.67 -0.98 -26.19
C GLU A 347 -6.91 -1.24 -24.70
N PHE A 348 -7.63 -0.36 -24.02
CA PHE A 348 -7.99 -0.59 -22.62
C PHE A 348 -8.91 -1.80 -22.46
N LYS A 349 -9.84 -2.00 -23.40
CA LYS A 349 -10.71 -3.17 -23.43
C LYS A 349 -9.93 -4.47 -23.70
N GLU A 350 -8.93 -4.43 -24.57
CA GLU A 350 -8.02 -5.56 -24.80
C GLU A 350 -7.25 -5.91 -23.53
N ILE A 351 -6.63 -4.92 -22.88
CA ILE A 351 -5.94 -5.12 -21.60
C ILE A 351 -6.89 -5.67 -20.54
N ASP A 352 -8.11 -5.15 -20.43
CA ASP A 352 -9.10 -5.64 -19.47
C ASP A 352 -9.46 -7.12 -19.71
N ASN A 353 -9.55 -7.56 -20.97
CA ASN A 353 -9.80 -8.95 -21.32
C ASN A 353 -8.60 -9.85 -21.01
N GLU A 354 -7.38 -9.41 -21.30
CA GLU A 354 -6.15 -10.11 -20.94
C GLU A 354 -6.05 -10.29 -19.42
N VAL A 355 -6.26 -9.21 -18.67
CA VAL A 355 -6.20 -9.22 -17.21
C VAL A 355 -7.29 -10.13 -16.66
N LYS A 356 -8.52 -10.08 -17.19
CA LYS A 356 -9.59 -10.99 -16.80
C LYS A 356 -9.15 -12.46 -16.94
N LYS A 357 -8.55 -12.83 -18.07
CA LYS A 357 -8.06 -14.19 -18.30
C LYS A 357 -6.97 -14.59 -17.30
N ILE A 358 -6.00 -13.70 -17.03
CA ILE A 358 -4.95 -13.93 -16.03
C ILE A 358 -5.56 -14.22 -14.65
N ILE A 359 -6.58 -13.45 -14.25
CA ILE A 359 -7.26 -13.67 -12.97
C ILE A 359 -8.03 -14.99 -12.99
N GLU A 360 -8.82 -15.28 -14.03
CA GLU A 360 -9.58 -16.54 -14.14
C GLU A 360 -8.67 -17.78 -14.07
N ASP A 361 -7.52 -17.76 -14.76
CA ASP A 361 -6.54 -18.84 -14.72
C ASP A 361 -5.95 -19.01 -13.30
N ALA A 362 -5.59 -17.90 -12.64
CA ALA A 362 -5.10 -17.92 -11.26
C ALA A 362 -6.18 -18.39 -10.26
N GLU A 363 -7.44 -18.02 -10.47
CA GLU A 363 -8.57 -18.46 -9.65
C GLU A 363 -8.81 -19.96 -9.74
N ASN A 364 -8.79 -20.48 -10.97
CA ASN A 364 -8.93 -21.92 -11.23
C ASN A 364 -7.79 -22.69 -10.58
N HIS A 365 -6.55 -22.20 -10.68
CA HIS A 365 -5.40 -22.81 -10.02
C HIS A 365 -5.57 -22.81 -8.50
N ALA A 366 -5.82 -21.65 -7.88
CA ALA A 366 -5.91 -21.52 -6.42
C ALA A 366 -7.05 -22.35 -5.77
N GLN A 367 -8.08 -22.72 -6.54
CA GLN A 367 -9.18 -23.57 -6.08
C GLN A 367 -8.85 -25.06 -6.16
N ASN A 368 -8.11 -25.47 -7.18
CA ASN A 368 -7.80 -26.87 -7.47
C ASN A 368 -6.42 -27.32 -6.97
N ASP A 369 -5.53 -26.38 -6.61
CA ASP A 369 -4.21 -26.67 -6.08
C ASP A 369 -4.30 -27.38 -4.71
N PRO A 370 -3.54 -28.46 -4.46
CA PRO A 370 -3.61 -29.17 -3.19
C PRO A 370 -3.18 -28.32 -2.00
N GLU A 371 -3.73 -28.62 -0.83
CA GLU A 371 -3.17 -28.15 0.44
C GLU A 371 -1.78 -28.76 0.67
N LEU A 372 -1.00 -28.12 1.53
CA LEU A 372 0.30 -28.62 1.93
C LEU A 372 0.14 -29.92 2.75
N HIS A 373 0.99 -30.92 2.50
CA HIS A 373 0.89 -32.19 3.19
C HIS A 373 1.16 -32.02 4.70
N VAL A 374 0.42 -32.75 5.55
CA VAL A 374 0.49 -32.58 7.01
C VAL A 374 1.89 -32.84 7.59
N ASP A 375 2.69 -33.71 6.95
CA ASP A 375 4.07 -33.95 7.37
C ASP A 375 4.98 -32.73 7.19
N GLU A 376 4.65 -31.84 6.24
CA GLU A 376 5.39 -30.60 6.02
C GLU A 376 5.05 -29.54 7.08
N LEU A 377 4.07 -29.75 7.96
CA LEU A 377 3.70 -28.79 9.02
C LEU A 377 4.91 -28.35 9.88
N TYR A 378 5.90 -29.24 10.06
CA TYR A 378 7.07 -29.05 10.92
C TYR A 378 8.30 -28.50 10.19
N SER A 379 8.25 -28.31 8.88
CA SER A 379 9.38 -27.77 8.11
C SER A 379 9.53 -26.26 8.28
N ASN A 380 10.69 -25.73 7.90
CA ASN A 380 11.00 -24.29 7.88
C ASN A 380 10.93 -23.56 9.24
N VAL A 381 10.98 -24.29 10.37
CA VAL A 381 11.10 -23.69 11.72
C VAL A 381 12.51 -23.11 11.96
N TYR A 382 13.53 -23.80 11.46
CA TYR A 382 14.93 -23.34 11.48
C TYR A 382 15.52 -23.46 10.07
N THR A 383 16.39 -22.52 9.68
CA THR A 383 17.11 -22.58 8.40
C THR A 383 18.23 -23.64 8.40
N SER A 384 18.74 -24.01 9.57
CA SER A 384 19.77 -25.04 9.76
C SER A 384 19.59 -25.73 11.11
N PRO A 385 18.61 -26.65 11.24
CA PRO A 385 18.39 -27.37 12.48
C PRO A 385 19.56 -28.30 12.80
N PRO A 386 19.84 -28.56 14.10
CA PRO A 386 20.77 -29.63 14.51
C PRO A 386 20.35 -30.99 13.94
N ALA A 387 21.31 -31.90 13.79
CA ALA A 387 21.02 -33.27 13.38
C ALA A 387 20.01 -33.94 14.34
N ASN A 388 19.05 -34.69 13.78
CA ASN A 388 17.99 -35.38 14.52
C ASN A 388 17.10 -34.45 15.37
N PHE A 389 16.98 -33.16 15.03
CA PHE A 389 16.09 -32.26 15.75
C PHE A 389 14.63 -32.66 15.54
N LYS A 390 13.88 -32.79 16.63
CA LYS A 390 12.49 -33.25 16.62
C LYS A 390 11.56 -32.19 17.18
N ILE A 391 10.42 -32.00 16.53
CA ILE A 391 9.30 -31.23 17.06
C ILE A 391 8.24 -32.18 17.61
N ARG A 392 7.75 -31.86 18.80
CA ARG A 392 6.68 -32.58 19.46
C ARG A 392 5.33 -32.27 18.79
N GLY A 393 4.54 -33.29 18.52
CA GLY A 393 3.16 -33.18 18.03
C GLY A 393 2.14 -32.90 19.14
N CYS A 394 0.89 -33.34 18.94
CA CYS A 394 -0.22 -33.07 19.87
C CYS A 394 -0.22 -33.92 21.16
N ASP A 395 0.63 -34.93 21.26
CA ASP A 395 0.73 -35.82 22.43
C ASP A 395 2.17 -35.89 22.98
N ASN A 396 2.40 -36.70 24.02
CA ASN A 396 3.72 -36.84 24.67
C ASN A 396 4.70 -37.76 23.92
N PHE A 397 4.25 -38.47 22.88
CA PHE A 397 4.95 -39.59 22.26
C PHE A 397 5.23 -39.37 20.76
N THR A 398 4.48 -38.48 20.12
CA THR A 398 4.60 -38.16 18.71
C THR A 398 5.65 -37.08 18.53
N PHE A 399 6.74 -37.45 17.86
CA PHE A 399 7.82 -36.54 17.48
C PHE A 399 8.05 -36.65 15.98
N LYS A 400 8.15 -35.50 15.31
CA LYS A 400 8.46 -35.39 13.89
C LYS A 400 9.87 -34.84 13.74
N GLU A 401 10.71 -35.60 13.06
CA GLU A 401 12.06 -35.16 12.74
C GLU A 401 11.99 -34.09 11.66
N ILE A 402 12.68 -32.97 11.87
CA ILE A 402 12.78 -31.92 10.86
C ILE A 402 13.92 -32.31 9.93
N SER A 403 13.59 -32.68 8.69
CA SER A 403 14.53 -32.53 7.58
C SER A 403 14.47 -31.10 7.05
N LYS A 404 15.58 -30.59 6.52
CA LYS A 404 15.63 -29.30 5.82
C LYS A 404 14.54 -29.16 4.78
#